data_AF-A0A8J4VQQ1-F1
#
_entry.id   AF-A0A8J4VQQ1-F1
#
_cell.length_a   1.000
_cell.length_b   1.000
_cell.length_c   1.000
_cell.angle_alpha   90.00
_cell.angle_beta   90.00
_cell.angle_gamma   90.00
#
_symmetry.space_group_name_H-M   'P 1'
#
loop_
_entity.id
_entity.type
_entity.pdbx_description
1 polymer ?
#
loop_
_entity_poly.entity_id
_entity_poly.type
_entity_poly.pdbx_seq_one_letter_code
_entity_poly.pdbx_strand_id
1 'polypeptide(L)'
;MHVLLKIQCRNLRELFKIDAANYMMSICGNDALRELSSPGKSGSDFFLSQDDRFMIKTLRKSEVKVLLRMLPDYHYHVRTYENTFITKNFGLHRIIPSSGQKGSSTMKHSSVLEFCFVVMGNMFCTELRIHRRYDLKGSSLGRSADKVEIDENTILKDLDLNYQFYLEPSWREALLNQIEIDSKFLEAQHIMDYSLLLDGLAMFAEEDPLENEISNYPQSFVLVPRGTDDNSVVVGPHIRGSRLRASAAGDEEVDLLLPGTARLQIQLGVNMPARAELIPGKEEIQMLHEAYDVFLYLGIIEIVQDYNMSKKIEHAYKSPQFDSLSISAVDPTFYSQRFLGFIQKVFPPNSTSKNFGQRT
;
A
#
# COMPACT_ATOMS: atom_id res chain seq x y z
N MET A 1 6.16 -15.78 23.33
CA MET A 1 6.47 -15.29 21.97
C MET A 1 7.98 -15.12 21.84
N HIS A 2 8.61 -15.66 20.80
CA HIS A 2 10.03 -15.47 20.52
C HIS A 2 10.21 -14.59 19.28
N VAL A 3 11.02 -13.53 19.39
CA VAL A 3 11.39 -12.69 18.25
C VAL A 3 12.50 -13.39 17.47
N LEU A 4 12.28 -13.65 16.18
CA LEU A 4 13.34 -14.11 15.29
C LEU A 4 14.17 -12.89 14.85
N LEU A 5 15.50 -13.03 14.80
CA LEU A 5 16.42 -11.96 14.36
C LEU A 5 16.22 -10.64 15.12
N LYS A 6 16.27 -10.74 16.46
CA LYS A 6 15.97 -9.65 17.40
C LYS A 6 16.71 -8.34 17.10
N ILE A 7 17.99 -8.42 16.71
CA ILE A 7 18.82 -7.24 16.41
C ILE A 7 18.36 -6.58 15.12
N GLN A 8 18.19 -7.34 14.04
CA GLN A 8 17.76 -6.83 12.74
C GLN A 8 16.37 -6.18 12.82
N CYS A 9 15.42 -6.83 13.50
CA CYS A 9 14.07 -6.25 13.68
C CYS A 9 14.10 -4.97 14.54
N ARG A 10 15.00 -4.88 15.52
CA ARG A 10 15.20 -3.64 16.28
C ARG A 10 15.73 -2.52 15.39
N ASN A 11 16.75 -2.80 14.60
CA ASN A 11 17.34 -1.81 13.68
C ASN A 11 16.31 -1.31 12.65
N LEU A 12 15.44 -2.20 12.13
CA LEU A 12 14.35 -1.80 11.23
C LEU A 12 13.35 -0.87 11.92
N ARG A 13 12.95 -1.16 13.17
CA ARG A 13 12.06 -0.27 13.93
C ARG A 13 12.69 1.10 14.18
N GLU A 14 13.96 1.14 14.55
CA GLU A 14 14.71 2.40 14.73
C GLU A 14 14.78 3.20 13.42
N LEU A 15 15.10 2.54 12.31
CA LEU A 15 15.13 3.16 10.97
C LEU A 15 13.77 3.76 10.58
N PHE A 16 12.68 3.06 10.91
CA PHE A 16 11.32 3.52 10.65
C PHE A 16 10.74 4.43 11.73
N LYS A 17 11.57 4.88 12.69
CA LYS A 17 11.18 5.79 13.79
C LYS A 17 10.03 5.24 14.64
N ILE A 18 9.98 3.91 14.79
CA ILE A 18 9.01 3.23 15.65
C ILE A 18 9.59 3.09 17.05
N ASP A 19 8.99 3.82 18.01
CA ASP A 19 9.34 3.68 19.42
C ASP A 19 9.03 2.25 19.93
N ALA A 20 9.99 1.69 20.66
CA ALA A 20 9.92 0.31 21.10
C ALA A 20 8.85 0.07 22.18
N ALA A 21 8.63 1.04 23.07
CA ALA A 21 7.62 0.92 24.11
C ALA A 21 6.22 0.99 23.50
N ASN A 22 5.98 1.95 22.62
CA ASN A 22 4.72 2.07 21.87
C ASN A 22 4.43 0.83 21.04
N TYR A 23 5.43 0.31 20.31
CA TYR A 23 5.28 -0.94 19.56
C TYR A 23 4.87 -2.12 20.47
N MET A 24 5.51 -2.26 21.63
CA MET A 24 5.19 -3.34 22.57
C MET A 24 3.79 -3.17 23.18
N MET A 25 3.37 -1.94 23.48
CA MET A 25 2.02 -1.67 23.98
C MET A 25 0.95 -2.02 22.94
N SER A 26 1.13 -1.65 21.67
CA SER A 26 0.14 -1.93 20.62
C SER A 26 0.02 -3.43 20.26
N ILE A 27 1.11 -4.20 20.39
CA ILE A 27 1.16 -5.62 19.98
C ILE A 27 0.97 -6.59 21.16
N CYS A 28 1.45 -6.23 22.35
CA CYS A 28 1.48 -7.09 23.53
C CYS A 28 0.70 -6.50 24.72
N GLY A 29 -0.07 -5.43 24.50
CA GLY A 29 -0.93 -4.84 25.52
C GLY A 29 -2.01 -5.81 25.99
N ASN A 30 -2.78 -5.38 26.99
CA ASN A 30 -3.89 -6.18 27.52
C ASN A 30 -5.11 -6.21 26.58
N ASP A 31 -5.12 -5.35 25.56
CA ASP A 31 -6.20 -5.28 24.58
C ASP A 31 -6.08 -6.40 23.55
N ALA A 32 -7.23 -6.95 23.15
CA ALA A 32 -7.28 -8.00 22.15
C ALA A 32 -6.97 -7.44 20.75
N LEU A 33 -6.24 -8.21 19.95
CA LEU A 33 -6.05 -7.93 18.53
C LEU A 33 -7.37 -8.18 17.78
N ARG A 34 -7.68 -7.32 16.81
CA ARG A 34 -8.88 -7.47 15.97
C ARG A 34 -8.57 -8.35 14.77
N GLU A 35 -9.22 -9.50 14.66
CA GLU A 35 -9.09 -10.37 13.50
C GLU A 35 -9.82 -9.77 12.30
N LEU A 36 -9.14 -9.75 11.15
CA LEU A 36 -9.71 -9.35 9.88
C LEU A 36 -10.08 -10.60 9.10
N SER A 37 -11.34 -10.69 8.69
CA SER A 37 -11.79 -11.68 7.72
C SER A 37 -10.95 -11.55 6.44
N SER A 38 -10.12 -12.55 6.14
CA SER A 38 -9.31 -12.54 4.93
C SER A 38 -10.04 -13.33 3.84
N PRO A 39 -10.61 -12.70 2.80
CA PRO A 39 -11.17 -13.42 1.64
C PRO A 39 -10.06 -13.94 0.70
N GLY A 40 -8.79 -13.83 1.09
CA GLY A 40 -7.64 -14.07 0.22
C GLY A 40 -7.35 -15.55 -0.05
N LYS A 41 -6.91 -15.86 -1.28
CA LYS A 41 -6.50 -17.21 -1.71
C LYS A 41 -5.35 -17.81 -0.89
N SER A 42 -4.60 -16.99 -0.14
CA SER A 42 -3.42 -17.41 0.61
C SER A 42 -3.74 -18.13 1.93
N GLY A 43 -5.00 -18.10 2.40
CA GLY A 43 -5.40 -18.72 3.67
C GLY A 43 -4.49 -18.32 4.85
N SER A 44 -4.07 -17.05 4.85
CA SER A 44 -3.37 -16.43 5.98
C SER A 44 -4.34 -15.54 6.74
N ASP A 45 -4.16 -15.47 8.04
CA ASP A 45 -4.98 -14.69 8.95
C ASP A 45 -4.31 -13.34 9.15
N PHE A 46 -5.13 -12.30 9.20
CA PHE A 46 -4.70 -10.93 9.44
C PHE A 46 -5.31 -10.43 10.74
N PHE A 47 -4.50 -9.70 11.50
CA PHE A 47 -4.96 -9.03 12.71
C PHE A 47 -4.52 -7.57 12.70
N LEU A 48 -5.30 -6.70 13.32
CA LEU A 48 -4.96 -5.31 13.57
C LEU A 48 -4.70 -5.08 15.06
N SER A 49 -3.73 -4.21 15.36
CA SER A 49 -3.61 -3.63 16.68
C SER A 49 -4.82 -2.73 16.99
N GLN A 50 -5.11 -2.56 18.27
CA GLN A 50 -6.28 -1.80 18.72
C GLN A 50 -6.24 -0.33 18.29
N ASP A 51 -5.03 0.23 18.16
CA ASP A 51 -4.75 1.59 17.69
C ASP A 51 -4.62 1.71 16.15
N ASP A 52 -4.94 0.64 15.41
CA ASP A 52 -4.84 0.53 13.95
C ASP A 52 -3.46 0.77 13.35
N ARG A 53 -2.41 0.99 14.14
CA ARG A 53 -1.09 1.33 13.61
C ARG A 53 -0.37 0.15 12.97
N PHE A 54 -0.65 -1.06 13.44
CA PHE A 54 0.07 -2.26 13.06
C PHE A 54 -0.87 -3.33 12.55
N MET A 55 -0.41 -4.02 11.51
CA MET A 55 -1.04 -5.20 10.97
C MET A 55 -0.15 -6.41 11.23
N ILE A 56 -0.77 -7.53 11.58
CA ILE A 56 -0.12 -8.80 11.84
C ILE A 56 -0.61 -9.78 10.79
N LYS A 57 0.32 -10.41 10.06
CA LYS A 57 0.02 -11.44 9.08
C LYS A 57 0.63 -12.76 9.52
N THR A 58 -0.17 -13.83 9.56
CA THR A 58 0.35 -15.18 9.78
C THR A 58 1.12 -15.66 8.55
N LEU A 59 2.26 -16.31 8.77
CA LEU A 59 3.17 -16.74 7.71
C LEU A 59 3.29 -18.26 7.66
N ARG A 60 3.20 -18.80 6.46
CA ARG A 60 3.53 -20.20 6.16
C ARG A 60 5.04 -20.43 6.24
N LYS A 61 5.45 -21.67 6.47
CA LYS A 61 6.89 -22.04 6.53
C LYS A 61 7.68 -21.62 5.27
N SER A 62 7.05 -21.64 4.10
CA SER A 62 7.67 -21.17 2.85
C SER A 62 7.91 -19.65 2.86
N GLU A 63 6.94 -18.86 3.31
CA GLU A 63 7.04 -17.40 3.37
C GLU A 63 8.06 -16.94 4.40
N VAL A 64 8.14 -17.64 5.55
CA VAL A 64 9.20 -17.40 6.55
C VAL A 64 10.58 -17.60 5.93
N LYS A 65 10.79 -18.65 5.12
CA LYS A 65 12.08 -18.87 4.45
C LYS A 65 12.43 -17.75 3.48
N VAL A 66 11.45 -17.25 2.72
CA VAL A 66 11.64 -16.11 1.81
C VAL A 66 12.05 -14.87 2.59
N LEU A 67 11.30 -14.52 3.63
CA LEU A 67 11.56 -13.33 4.43
C LEU A 67 12.95 -13.39 5.08
N LEU A 68 13.33 -14.54 5.64
CA LEU A 68 14.66 -14.74 6.23
C LEU A 68 15.79 -14.63 5.21
N ARG A 69 15.59 -15.17 4.00
CA ARG A 69 16.54 -15.08 2.88
C ARG A 69 16.72 -13.63 2.41
N MET A 70 15.61 -12.91 2.23
CA MET A 70 15.59 -11.55 1.72
C MET A 70 16.06 -10.51 2.75
N LEU A 71 15.97 -10.80 4.06
CA LEU A 71 16.12 -9.78 5.11
C LEU A 71 17.40 -8.91 5.02
N PRO A 72 18.61 -9.46 4.73
CA PRO A 72 19.80 -8.63 4.62
C PRO A 72 19.69 -7.58 3.51
N ASP A 73 19.23 -8.01 2.32
CA ASP A 73 19.06 -7.13 1.16
C ASP A 73 17.89 -6.17 1.36
N TYR A 74 16.80 -6.63 1.99
CA TYR A 74 15.69 -5.78 2.40
C TYR A 74 16.16 -4.65 3.32
N HIS A 75 16.95 -4.99 4.35
CA HIS A 75 17.49 -3.98 5.27
C HIS A 75 18.39 -2.97 4.53
N TYR A 76 19.20 -3.41 3.58
CA TYR A 76 20.00 -2.51 2.74
C TYR A 76 19.11 -1.62 1.87
N HIS A 77 18.09 -2.19 1.23
CA HIS A 77 17.15 -1.48 0.35
C HIS A 77 16.41 -0.37 1.09
N VAL A 78 15.74 -0.70 2.20
CA VAL A 78 14.94 0.27 2.96
C VAL A 78 15.78 1.36 3.65
N ARG A 79 17.07 1.08 3.90
CA ARG A 79 18.02 2.08 4.39
C ARG A 79 18.51 3.01 3.27
N THR A 80 18.66 2.48 2.06
CA THR A 80 19.17 3.23 0.91
C THR A 80 18.08 4.11 0.29
N TYR A 81 16.85 3.60 0.23
CA TYR A 81 15.72 4.26 -0.41
C TYR A 81 14.64 4.59 0.62
N GLU A 82 14.76 5.75 1.27
CA GLU A 82 13.82 6.17 2.32
C GLU A 82 12.37 6.36 1.81
N ASN A 83 12.20 6.57 0.51
CA ASN A 83 10.93 6.72 -0.19
C ASN A 83 10.32 5.41 -0.67
N THR A 84 10.94 4.25 -0.38
CA THR A 84 10.44 2.94 -0.82
C THR A 84 8.95 2.74 -0.49
N PHE A 85 8.23 2.19 -1.47
CA PHE A 85 6.83 1.79 -1.32
C PHE A 85 6.67 0.45 -0.62
N ILE A 86 7.74 -0.34 -0.53
CA ILE A 86 7.72 -1.68 0.06
C ILE A 86 7.26 -1.60 1.52
N THR A 87 6.28 -2.43 1.87
CA THR A 87 5.75 -2.51 3.23
C THR A 87 6.85 -2.67 4.28
N LYS A 88 6.73 -1.87 5.34
CA LYS A 88 7.67 -1.82 6.46
C LYS A 88 7.39 -2.97 7.43
N ASN A 89 8.31 -3.92 7.51
CA ASN A 89 8.26 -5.02 8.46
C ASN A 89 8.99 -4.63 9.76
N PHE A 90 8.28 -4.73 10.89
CA PHE A 90 8.77 -4.30 12.20
C PHE A 90 9.18 -5.46 13.11
N GLY A 91 8.80 -6.69 12.77
CA GLY A 91 9.21 -7.86 13.52
C GLY A 91 8.71 -9.16 12.92
N LEU A 92 9.59 -10.16 12.89
CA LEU A 92 9.24 -11.55 12.60
C LEU A 92 9.23 -12.33 13.91
N HIS A 93 8.10 -12.95 14.23
CA HIS A 93 7.90 -13.61 15.52
C HIS A 93 7.48 -15.06 15.33
N ARG A 94 7.82 -15.87 16.33
CA ARG A 94 7.42 -17.27 16.44
C ARG A 94 6.72 -17.50 17.78
N ILE A 95 5.56 -18.13 17.73
CA ILE A 95 4.87 -18.69 18.88
C ILE A 95 5.12 -20.19 18.89
N ILE A 96 5.66 -20.67 20.00
CA ILE A 96 5.77 -22.09 20.30
C ILE A 96 4.76 -22.33 21.42
N PRO A 97 3.64 -23.03 21.15
CA PRO A 97 2.72 -23.42 22.20
C PRO A 97 3.49 -24.21 23.26
N SER A 98 3.35 -23.81 24.52
CA SER A 98 3.86 -24.65 25.61
C SER A 98 2.98 -25.90 25.63
N SER A 99 3.55 -27.05 25.26
CA SER A 99 2.89 -28.34 25.49
C SER A 99 2.40 -28.37 26.93
N GLY A 100 1.13 -28.72 27.14
CA GLY A 100 0.57 -28.91 28.47
C GLY A 100 1.52 -29.69 29.40
N GLN A 101 1.47 -29.33 30.68
CA GLN A 101 2.31 -29.81 31.78
C GLN A 101 2.93 -31.20 31.61
N LYS A 102 4.22 -31.28 31.97
CA LYS A 102 4.99 -32.51 32.20
C LYS A 102 4.19 -33.54 33.00
N GLY A 103 3.70 -34.56 32.32
CA GLY A 103 3.16 -35.77 32.90
C GLY A 103 3.31 -36.89 31.88
N SER A 104 4.16 -37.86 32.18
CA SER A 104 4.47 -39.05 31.38
C SER A 104 5.52 -38.88 30.28
N SER A 105 6.72 -39.37 30.62
CA SER A 105 7.75 -39.78 29.68
C SER A 105 7.19 -40.76 28.65
N THR A 106 7.09 -40.32 27.39
CA THR A 106 7.14 -41.09 26.12
C THR A 106 6.20 -40.44 25.12
N MET A 107 6.68 -39.40 24.41
CA MET A 107 6.31 -39.08 23.02
C MET A 107 7.30 -38.02 22.49
N LYS A 108 8.47 -38.49 22.03
CA LYS A 108 9.25 -37.76 21.02
C LYS A 108 8.47 -37.87 19.71
N HIS A 109 8.27 -36.76 19.00
CA HIS A 109 7.42 -36.56 17.81
C HIS A 109 5.96 -36.13 18.04
N SER A 110 5.71 -35.21 18.97
CA SER A 110 4.57 -34.30 18.80
C SER A 110 5.01 -33.14 17.89
N SER A 111 4.46 -33.06 16.68
CA SER A 111 4.64 -31.93 15.76
C SER A 111 3.99 -30.70 16.39
N VAL A 112 4.72 -30.01 17.28
CA VAL A 112 4.32 -28.71 17.81
C VAL A 112 4.15 -27.77 16.61
N LEU A 113 2.91 -27.35 16.34
CA LEU A 113 2.62 -26.35 15.33
C LEU A 113 3.21 -25.04 15.81
N GLU A 114 4.39 -24.71 15.29
CA GLU A 114 5.01 -23.40 15.46
C GLU A 114 4.29 -22.41 14.54
N PHE A 115 3.74 -21.35 15.12
CA PHE A 115 3.10 -20.28 14.37
C PHE A 115 4.09 -19.16 14.16
N CYS A 116 4.31 -18.73 12.93
CA CYS A 116 5.12 -17.57 12.62
C CYS A 116 4.23 -16.45 12.09
N PHE A 117 4.56 -15.22 12.45
CA PHE A 117 3.85 -14.06 11.93
C PHE A 117 4.80 -12.88 11.78
N VAL A 118 4.45 -11.97 10.88
CA VAL A 118 5.13 -10.69 10.72
C VAL A 118 4.24 -9.57 11.22
N VAL A 119 4.83 -8.61 11.93
CA VAL A 119 4.21 -7.34 12.25
C VAL A 119 4.69 -6.31 11.26
N MET A 120 3.76 -5.60 10.63
CA MET A 120 4.01 -4.60 9.60
C MET A 120 3.15 -3.35 9.82
N GLY A 121 3.50 -2.25 9.16
CA GLY A 121 2.69 -1.04 9.20
C GLY A 121 1.34 -1.25 8.54
N ASN A 122 0.25 -0.81 9.19
CA ASN A 122 -1.07 -0.83 8.59
C ASN A 122 -1.24 0.36 7.66
N MET A 123 -1.22 0.10 6.34
CA MET A 123 -1.36 1.12 5.30
C MET A 123 -2.70 1.87 5.28
N PHE A 124 -3.73 1.30 5.93
CA PHE A 124 -5.05 1.92 6.02
C PHE A 124 -5.20 2.87 7.21
N CYS A 125 -4.15 3.01 8.03
CA CYS A 125 -4.13 3.96 9.15
C CYS A 125 -3.77 5.34 8.60
N THR A 126 -4.78 6.15 8.29
CA THR A 126 -4.58 7.48 7.69
C THR A 126 -5.29 8.54 8.52
N GLU A 127 -4.82 9.79 8.43
CA GLU A 127 -5.44 10.94 9.10
C GLU A 127 -6.82 11.29 8.52
N LEU A 128 -7.07 10.83 7.30
CA LEU A 128 -8.27 11.11 6.52
C LEU A 128 -8.99 9.81 6.15
N ARG A 129 -10.31 9.88 6.00
CA ARG A 129 -11.20 8.72 5.79
C ARG A 129 -11.14 8.15 4.37
N ILE A 130 -10.45 7.04 4.14
CA ILE A 130 -10.32 6.39 2.81
C ILE A 130 -11.69 6.09 2.17
N HIS A 131 -11.86 6.43 0.89
CA HIS A 131 -13.14 6.25 0.16
C HIS A 131 -13.14 5.04 -0.77
N ARG A 132 -12.02 4.80 -1.48
CA ARG A 132 -11.85 3.63 -2.34
C ARG A 132 -10.47 3.02 -2.12
N ARG A 133 -10.43 1.69 -2.07
CA ARG A 133 -9.21 0.90 -1.90
C ARG A 133 -9.01 0.02 -3.10
N TYR A 134 -7.81 0.01 -3.67
CA TYR A 134 -7.46 -0.81 -4.82
C TYR A 134 -6.23 -1.67 -4.52
N ASP A 135 -6.35 -2.97 -4.71
CA ASP A 135 -5.22 -3.89 -4.81
C ASP A 135 -4.92 -4.08 -6.31
N LEU A 136 -3.76 -3.61 -6.79
CA LEU A 136 -3.40 -3.60 -8.21
C LEU A 136 -2.16 -4.45 -8.49
N LYS A 137 -2.22 -5.37 -9.47
CA LYS A 137 -1.15 -6.32 -9.83
C LYS A 137 -0.74 -6.28 -11.31
N GLY A 138 -1.47 -5.54 -12.13
CA GLY A 138 -1.31 -5.45 -13.58
C GLY A 138 -1.75 -6.71 -14.33
N SER A 139 -2.58 -7.56 -13.75
CA SER A 139 -3.13 -8.78 -14.37
C SER A 139 -4.67 -8.73 -14.40
N SER A 140 -5.32 -9.68 -15.08
CA SER A 140 -6.78 -9.68 -15.27
C SER A 140 -7.51 -10.88 -14.66
N LEU A 141 -6.87 -12.06 -14.53
CA LEU A 141 -7.55 -13.27 -14.08
C LEU A 141 -7.89 -13.21 -12.58
N GLY A 142 -9.19 -13.15 -12.24
CA GLY A 142 -9.66 -13.04 -10.87
C GLY A 142 -9.37 -11.67 -10.23
N ARG A 143 -9.20 -10.64 -11.07
CA ARG A 143 -8.85 -9.27 -10.70
C ARG A 143 -10.04 -8.31 -10.80
N SER A 144 -11.21 -8.81 -10.40
CA SER A 144 -12.40 -8.02 -10.07
C SER A 144 -12.86 -8.39 -8.67
N ALA A 145 -13.44 -7.45 -7.94
CA ALA A 145 -14.28 -7.73 -6.79
C ALA A 145 -15.59 -8.33 -7.33
N ASP A 146 -15.84 -9.61 -7.02
CA ASP A 146 -17.10 -10.25 -7.40
C ASP A 146 -18.29 -9.41 -6.89
N LYS A 147 -19.46 -9.49 -7.55
CA LYS A 147 -20.68 -8.66 -7.36
C LYS A 147 -21.24 -8.63 -5.91
N VAL A 148 -20.47 -8.11 -4.98
CA VAL A 148 -20.85 -7.74 -3.63
C VAL A 148 -21.19 -6.26 -3.68
N GLU A 149 -22.17 -5.83 -2.89
CA GLU A 149 -22.41 -4.40 -2.67
C GLU A 149 -21.08 -3.76 -2.25
N ILE A 150 -20.59 -2.83 -3.07
CA ILE A 150 -19.32 -2.15 -2.83
C ILE A 150 -19.52 -1.25 -1.62
N ASP A 151 -18.91 -1.61 -0.51
CA ASP A 151 -18.83 -0.77 0.68
C ASP A 151 -17.44 -0.13 0.82
N GLU A 152 -17.27 0.71 1.83
CA GLU A 152 -16.03 1.45 2.10
C GLU A 152 -14.84 0.54 2.49
N ASN A 153 -15.12 -0.70 2.87
CA ASN A 153 -14.11 -1.69 3.24
C ASN A 153 -13.76 -2.65 2.11
N THR A 154 -14.50 -2.57 1.00
CA THR A 154 -14.29 -3.42 -0.17
C THR A 154 -13.00 -3.03 -0.88
N ILE A 155 -12.10 -4.02 -1.02
CA ILE A 155 -10.86 -3.85 -1.77
C ILE A 155 -11.13 -4.20 -3.24
N LEU A 156 -11.19 -3.17 -4.07
CA LEU A 156 -11.33 -3.25 -5.52
C LEU A 156 -10.02 -3.74 -6.16
N LYS A 157 -10.09 -4.23 -7.39
CA LYS A 157 -8.95 -4.78 -8.12
C LYS A 157 -8.77 -4.11 -9.49
N ASP A 158 -7.87 -4.64 -10.31
CA ASP A 158 -7.45 -4.05 -11.59
C ASP A 158 -8.60 -3.80 -12.57
N LEU A 159 -9.57 -4.70 -12.66
CA LEU A 159 -10.69 -4.58 -13.59
C LEU A 159 -11.75 -3.59 -13.10
N ASP A 160 -11.82 -3.37 -11.78
CA ASP A 160 -12.74 -2.43 -11.14
C ASP A 160 -12.19 -1.00 -11.11
N LEU A 161 -10.93 -0.81 -11.53
CA LEU A 161 -10.32 0.50 -11.61
C LEU A 161 -10.88 1.28 -12.81
N ASN A 162 -11.64 2.33 -12.51
CA ASN A 162 -12.34 3.17 -13.48
C ASN A 162 -11.68 4.53 -13.70
N TYR A 163 -10.55 4.81 -13.01
CA TYR A 163 -9.92 6.13 -13.01
C TYR A 163 -8.45 6.07 -13.42
N GLN A 164 -7.98 7.16 -14.02
CA GLN A 164 -6.58 7.52 -14.13
C GLN A 164 -6.26 8.66 -13.17
N PHE A 165 -5.06 8.67 -12.61
CA PHE A 165 -4.64 9.67 -11.63
C PHE A 165 -3.50 10.52 -12.19
N TYR A 166 -3.77 11.80 -12.34
CA TYR A 166 -2.84 12.80 -12.84
C TYR A 166 -2.16 13.50 -11.66
N LEU A 167 -0.84 13.43 -11.64
CA LEU A 167 0.02 13.99 -10.60
C LEU A 167 0.79 15.18 -11.15
N GLU A 168 1.36 15.99 -10.26
CA GLU A 168 2.40 16.94 -10.63
C GLU A 168 3.55 16.19 -11.36
N PRO A 169 4.10 16.74 -12.47
CA PRO A 169 5.05 16.00 -13.30
C PRO A 169 6.28 15.44 -12.58
N SER A 170 6.91 16.21 -11.68
CA SER A 170 8.05 15.78 -10.88
C SER A 170 7.66 14.69 -9.88
N TRP A 171 6.45 14.77 -9.31
CA TRP A 171 5.94 13.74 -8.40
C TRP A 171 5.67 12.43 -9.13
N ARG A 172 5.09 12.51 -10.33
CA ARG A 172 4.86 11.36 -11.19
C ARG A 172 6.17 10.67 -11.55
N GLU A 173 7.18 11.43 -11.94
CA GLU A 173 8.51 10.90 -12.26
C GLU A 173 9.14 10.22 -11.04
N ALA A 174 9.14 10.89 -9.87
CA ALA A 174 9.64 10.33 -8.62
C ALA A 174 8.88 9.05 -8.22
N LEU A 175 7.56 9.02 -8.38
CA LEU A 175 6.70 7.87 -8.11
C LEU A 175 7.12 6.67 -8.95
N LEU A 176 7.16 6.84 -10.27
CA LEU A 176 7.45 5.76 -11.20
C LEU A 176 8.90 5.26 -11.05
N ASN A 177 9.85 6.17 -10.84
CA ASN A 177 11.26 5.81 -10.62
C ASN A 177 11.42 4.97 -9.34
N GLN A 178 10.77 5.36 -8.24
CA GLN A 178 10.86 4.62 -6.99
C GLN A 178 10.14 3.26 -7.09
N ILE A 179 8.99 3.18 -7.76
CA ILE A 179 8.31 1.90 -8.03
C ILE A 179 9.18 0.98 -8.89
N GLU A 180 9.89 1.51 -9.88
CA GLU A 180 10.84 0.73 -10.69
C GLU A 180 12.00 0.19 -9.83
N ILE A 181 12.59 1.03 -8.97
CA ILE A 181 13.63 0.63 -8.01
C ILE A 181 13.14 -0.50 -7.09
N ASP A 182 11.95 -0.35 -6.52
CA ASP A 182 11.35 -1.35 -5.64
C ASP A 182 11.03 -2.65 -6.39
N SER A 183 10.52 -2.56 -7.62
CA SER A 183 10.20 -3.72 -8.46
C SER A 183 11.45 -4.51 -8.85
N LYS A 184 12.55 -3.82 -9.19
CA LYS A 184 13.86 -4.45 -9.48
C LYS A 184 14.43 -5.16 -8.25
N PHE A 185 14.27 -4.58 -7.06
CA PHE A 185 14.64 -5.25 -5.83
C PHE A 185 13.83 -6.54 -5.63
N LEU A 186 12.49 -6.49 -5.75
CA LEU A 186 11.64 -7.67 -5.58
C LEU A 186 11.94 -8.76 -6.63
N GLU A 187 12.19 -8.37 -7.87
CA GLU A 187 12.62 -9.26 -8.95
C GLU A 187 13.92 -9.99 -8.60
N ALA A 188 14.94 -9.25 -8.13
CA ALA A 188 16.23 -9.83 -7.72
C ALA A 188 16.09 -10.82 -6.54
N GLN A 189 15.05 -10.66 -5.72
CA GLN A 189 14.72 -11.56 -4.61
C GLN A 189 13.83 -12.75 -5.02
N HIS A 190 13.53 -12.87 -6.32
CA HIS A 190 12.60 -13.84 -6.93
C HIS A 190 11.16 -13.77 -6.38
N ILE A 191 10.74 -12.57 -5.98
CA ILE A 191 9.40 -12.31 -5.46
C ILE A 191 8.49 -11.87 -6.60
N MET A 192 7.27 -12.39 -6.59
CA MET A 192 6.21 -12.03 -7.53
C MET A 192 4.87 -11.92 -6.79
N ASP A 193 3.79 -11.62 -7.53
CA ASP A 193 2.43 -11.58 -6.99
C ASP A 193 2.24 -10.53 -5.87
N TYR A 194 3.09 -9.50 -5.83
CA TYR A 194 2.97 -8.33 -4.96
C TYR A 194 2.00 -7.30 -5.57
N SER A 195 1.21 -6.63 -4.73
CA SER A 195 0.26 -5.60 -5.20
C SER A 195 0.76 -4.21 -4.87
N LEU A 196 0.42 -3.24 -5.72
CA LEU A 196 0.32 -1.84 -5.28
C LEU A 196 -1.06 -1.68 -4.62
N LEU A 197 -1.04 -1.44 -3.32
CA LEU A 197 -2.20 -0.92 -2.61
C LEU A 197 -2.30 0.58 -2.90
N LEU A 198 -3.44 1.00 -3.42
CA LEU A 198 -3.77 2.38 -3.77
C LEU A 198 -5.06 2.74 -3.07
N ASP A 199 -4.97 3.68 -2.14
CA ASP A 199 -6.11 4.24 -1.42
C ASP A 199 -6.39 5.64 -1.97
N GLY A 200 -7.55 5.77 -2.61
CA GLY A 200 -8.07 7.02 -3.14
C GLY A 200 -9.01 7.66 -2.13
N LEU A 201 -8.63 8.84 -1.64
CA LEU A 201 -9.44 9.67 -0.79
C LEU A 201 -10.15 10.73 -1.63
N ALA A 202 -11.44 10.53 -1.93
CA ALA A 202 -12.26 11.54 -2.60
C ALA A 202 -13.01 12.36 -1.57
N MET A 203 -12.90 13.69 -1.56
CA MET A 203 -13.83 14.48 -0.76
C MET A 203 -15.23 14.39 -1.37
N PHE A 204 -16.08 13.52 -0.83
CA PHE A 204 -17.52 13.74 -0.94
C PHE A 204 -17.89 14.67 0.22
N ALA A 205 -18.37 15.87 -0.11
CA ALA A 205 -19.31 16.51 0.80
C ALA A 205 -20.48 15.54 0.90
N GLU A 206 -20.80 15.05 2.10
CA GLU A 206 -22.08 14.40 2.30
C GLU A 206 -23.16 15.40 1.89
N GLU A 207 -24.02 15.01 0.95
CA GLU A 207 -25.27 15.71 0.71
C GLU A 207 -26.12 15.52 1.97
N ASP A 208 -26.14 16.52 2.83
CA ASP A 208 -27.24 16.70 3.77
C ASP A 208 -28.44 17.19 2.92
N PRO A 209 -29.53 16.40 2.75
CA PRO A 209 -30.61 16.73 1.82
C PRO A 209 -31.51 17.89 2.28
N LEU A 210 -31.10 18.61 3.34
CA LEU A 210 -31.75 19.82 3.82
C LEU A 210 -30.71 20.89 4.13
N GLU A 211 -30.17 21.55 3.10
CA GLU A 211 -30.00 23.00 3.15
C GLU A 211 -29.89 23.60 1.75
N ASN A 212 -30.93 24.34 1.42
CA ASN A 212 -31.11 25.05 0.16
C ASN A 212 -30.35 26.38 0.19
N GLU A 213 -29.84 26.73 -0.99
CA GLU A 213 -29.46 28.07 -1.47
C GLU A 213 -28.10 28.66 -1.01
N ILE A 214 -27.20 28.68 -2.00
CA ILE A 214 -26.05 29.59 -2.13
C ILE A 214 -24.94 29.37 -1.09
N SER A 215 -24.19 28.28 -1.28
CA SER A 215 -22.76 28.30 -1.01
C SER A 215 -22.01 27.91 -2.28
N ASN A 216 -21.51 28.94 -2.98
CA ASN A 216 -20.37 28.80 -3.89
C ASN A 216 -19.38 27.80 -3.30
N TYR A 217 -18.91 26.83 -4.09
CA TYR A 217 -17.76 26.01 -3.70
C TYR A 217 -16.55 26.92 -3.49
N PRO A 218 -15.94 26.90 -2.30
CA PRO A 218 -14.49 26.80 -2.27
C PRO A 218 -14.19 25.50 -1.52
N GLN A 219 -13.32 24.62 -1.98
CA GLN A 219 -11.90 24.81 -1.73
C GLN A 219 -11.12 23.77 -2.54
N SER A 220 -10.62 24.18 -3.70
CA SER A 220 -9.42 23.57 -4.29
C SER A 220 -8.39 23.43 -3.17
N PHE A 221 -7.83 22.24 -2.96
CA PHE A 221 -6.79 22.08 -1.96
C PHE A 221 -5.64 23.05 -2.27
N VAL A 222 -5.05 23.62 -1.21
CA VAL A 222 -4.01 24.63 -1.37
C VAL A 222 -2.68 23.99 -1.03
N LEU A 223 -1.79 23.94 -2.02
CA LEU A 223 -0.38 23.67 -1.77
C LEU A 223 0.22 24.91 -1.15
N VAL A 224 0.70 24.79 0.09
CA VAL A 224 1.30 25.90 0.81
C VAL A 224 2.80 25.65 0.87
N PRO A 225 3.63 26.56 0.33
CA PRO A 225 5.07 26.50 0.52
C PRO A 225 5.40 26.58 2.00
N ARG A 226 6.43 25.85 2.43
CA ARG A 226 6.78 25.84 3.85
C ARG A 226 7.43 27.15 4.27
N GLY A 227 6.69 27.93 5.07
CA GLY A 227 7.26 29.03 5.87
C GLY A 227 8.02 28.55 7.11
N THR A 228 8.73 29.46 7.79
CA THR A 228 9.59 29.18 8.95
C THR A 228 8.86 28.74 10.23
N ASP A 229 7.54 28.91 10.31
CA ASP A 229 6.73 28.48 11.46
C ASP A 229 6.25 27.03 11.30
N ASP A 230 6.97 26.14 11.98
CA ASP A 230 6.97 24.70 11.75
C ASP A 230 6.06 23.89 12.70
N ASN A 231 5.42 24.57 13.66
CA ASN A 231 4.76 23.92 14.79
C ASN A 231 3.33 23.40 14.51
N SER A 232 2.78 23.59 13.30
CA SER A 232 1.38 23.23 12.99
C SER A 232 1.21 22.07 11.99
N VAL A 233 2.29 21.44 11.52
CA VAL A 233 2.19 20.34 10.54
C VAL A 233 1.87 19.05 11.27
N VAL A 234 0.75 18.42 10.91
CA VAL A 234 0.37 17.11 11.42
C VAL A 234 1.22 16.06 10.71
N VAL A 235 1.90 15.25 11.51
CA VAL A 235 2.69 14.11 11.03
C VAL A 235 1.84 12.85 11.21
N GLY A 236 1.46 12.26 10.08
CA GLY A 236 0.68 11.03 10.04
C GLY A 236 1.40 9.80 10.59
N PRO A 237 0.65 8.70 10.79
CA PRO A 237 1.21 7.39 11.14
C PRO A 237 2.11 6.81 10.02
N HIS A 238 1.98 7.33 8.79
CA HIS A 238 2.81 7.00 7.65
C HIS A 238 3.82 8.10 7.36
N ILE A 239 5.10 7.76 7.48
CA ILE A 239 6.20 8.67 7.12
C ILE A 239 7.09 7.96 6.09
N ARG A 240 7.41 8.64 4.99
CA ARG A 240 8.33 8.15 3.94
C ARG A 240 9.26 9.23 3.42
N GLY A 241 10.56 8.96 3.51
CA GLY A 241 11.66 9.83 3.10
C GLY A 241 11.40 11.34 3.16
N SER A 242 11.79 12.04 2.09
CA SER A 242 11.76 13.50 2.03
C SER A 242 10.40 14.04 1.59
N ARG A 243 10.14 15.31 1.96
CA ARG A 243 8.97 16.05 1.47
C ARG A 243 9.05 16.27 -0.02
N LEU A 244 7.88 16.37 -0.66
CA LEU A 244 7.80 16.67 -2.09
C LEU A 244 7.82 18.18 -2.35
N ARG A 245 8.37 18.54 -3.52
CA ARG A 245 8.43 19.92 -4.03
C ARG A 245 7.49 20.07 -5.21
N ALA A 246 6.82 21.20 -5.34
CA ALA A 246 5.88 21.41 -6.44
C ALA A 246 6.30 22.59 -7.31
N SER A 247 6.26 22.39 -8.63
CA SER A 247 6.47 23.46 -9.62
C SER A 247 5.47 24.61 -9.47
N ALA A 248 4.22 24.30 -9.12
CA ALA A 248 3.18 25.29 -8.81
C ALA A 248 3.52 26.21 -7.62
N ALA A 249 4.47 25.81 -6.77
CA ALA A 249 4.93 26.54 -5.60
C ALA A 249 6.39 27.04 -5.75
N GLY A 250 6.87 27.19 -7.00
CA GLY A 250 8.24 27.65 -7.25
C GLY A 250 9.32 26.63 -6.88
N ASP A 251 9.02 25.33 -6.98
CA ASP A 251 9.90 24.20 -6.62
C ASP A 251 10.32 24.17 -5.14
N GLU A 252 9.52 24.79 -4.27
CA GLU A 252 9.66 24.71 -2.82
C GLU A 252 8.99 23.47 -2.24
N GLU A 253 9.42 23.06 -1.03
CA GLU A 253 8.72 22.01 -0.29
C GLU A 253 7.32 22.49 0.08
N VAL A 254 6.33 21.65 -0.21
CA VAL A 254 4.92 21.98 0.01
C VAL A 254 4.29 21.03 1.01
N ASP A 255 3.39 21.59 1.81
CA ASP A 255 2.45 20.83 2.60
C ASP A 255 1.05 21.02 2.02
N LEU A 256 0.17 20.06 2.31
CA LEU A 256 -1.22 20.12 1.95
C LEU A 256 -1.99 20.88 3.03
N LEU A 257 -2.60 21.99 2.68
CA LEU A 257 -3.55 22.66 3.57
C LEU A 257 -4.97 22.21 3.26
N LEU A 258 -5.59 21.53 4.22
CA LEU A 258 -7.02 21.25 4.25
C LEU A 258 -7.69 22.32 5.11
N PRO A 259 -8.40 23.30 4.50
CA PRO A 259 -9.00 24.39 5.24
C PRO A 259 -9.96 23.86 6.32
N GLY A 260 -9.83 24.39 7.55
CA GLY A 260 -10.66 23.95 8.68
C GLY A 260 -10.25 22.62 9.32
N THR A 261 -9.32 21.86 8.72
CA THR A 261 -8.92 20.52 9.19
C THR A 261 -7.48 20.50 9.70
N ALA A 262 -6.51 20.48 8.79
CA ALA A 262 -5.11 20.25 9.14
C ALA A 262 -4.17 20.69 8.01
N ARG A 263 -2.91 20.93 8.39
CA ARG A 263 -1.79 21.01 7.44
C ARG A 263 -1.06 19.67 7.47
N LEU A 264 -1.14 18.93 6.37
CA LEU A 264 -0.60 17.57 6.24
C LEU A 264 0.70 17.59 5.45
N GLN A 265 1.68 16.82 5.91
CA GLN A 265 2.92 16.65 5.19
C GLN A 265 2.70 15.81 3.91
N ILE A 266 3.22 16.29 2.78
CA ILE A 266 3.19 15.55 1.51
C ILE A 266 4.52 14.82 1.32
N GLN A 267 4.46 13.50 1.11
CA GLN A 267 5.61 12.64 0.84
C GLN A 267 5.26 11.66 -0.27
N LEU A 268 6.28 10.99 -0.82
CA LEU A 268 6.05 10.00 -1.87
C LEU A 268 5.21 8.82 -1.33
N GLY A 269 4.00 8.69 -1.86
CA GLY A 269 3.01 7.69 -1.47
C GLY A 269 2.18 8.00 -0.23
N VAL A 270 2.25 9.24 0.29
CA VAL A 270 1.53 9.68 1.49
C VAL A 270 0.95 11.07 1.25
N ASN A 271 -0.35 11.23 1.45
CA ASN A 271 -1.06 12.50 1.23
C ASN A 271 -0.81 13.13 -0.14
N MET A 272 -0.57 12.33 -1.19
CA MET A 272 -0.21 12.86 -2.52
C MET A 272 -1.46 13.39 -3.23
N PRO A 273 -1.56 14.72 -3.49
CA PRO A 273 -2.66 15.27 -4.26
C PRO A 273 -2.60 14.81 -5.72
N ALA A 274 -3.74 14.40 -6.26
CA ALA A 274 -3.90 13.97 -7.64
C ALA A 274 -5.28 14.40 -8.18
N ARG A 275 -5.37 14.51 -9.50
CA ARG A 275 -6.66 14.62 -10.20
C ARG A 275 -7.04 13.25 -10.74
N ALA A 276 -8.13 12.67 -10.27
CA ALA A 276 -8.72 11.45 -10.78
C ALA A 276 -9.65 11.78 -11.95
N GLU A 277 -9.39 11.23 -13.14
CA GLU A 277 -10.28 11.37 -14.30
C GLU A 277 -10.83 9.99 -14.68
N LEU A 278 -12.11 9.94 -15.06
CA LEU A 278 -12.75 8.70 -15.45
C LEU A 278 -12.14 8.17 -16.76
N ILE A 279 -11.88 6.86 -16.82
CA ILE A 279 -11.43 6.19 -18.04
C ILE A 279 -12.60 6.17 -19.05
N PRO A 280 -12.41 6.67 -20.30
CA PRO A 280 -13.45 6.66 -21.31
C PRO A 280 -14.03 5.25 -21.53
N GLY A 281 -15.36 5.13 -21.54
CA GLY A 281 -16.07 3.85 -21.72
C GLY A 281 -16.22 2.99 -20.45
N LYS A 282 -15.81 3.49 -19.28
CA LYS A 282 -16.08 2.87 -17.96
C LYS A 282 -17.08 3.68 -17.11
N GLU A 283 -18.02 4.35 -17.76
CA GLU A 283 -19.04 5.22 -17.14
C GLU A 283 -19.95 4.47 -16.17
N GLU A 284 -20.04 4.96 -14.93
CA GLU A 284 -21.07 4.58 -13.95
C GLU A 284 -22.25 5.56 -14.09
N ILE A 285 -23.49 5.03 -14.13
CA ILE A 285 -24.73 5.80 -14.41
C ILE A 285 -25.03 6.89 -13.35
N GLN A 286 -24.27 6.96 -12.25
CA GLN A 286 -24.60 7.75 -11.05
C GLN A 286 -23.62 8.87 -10.69
N MET A 287 -22.60 9.15 -11.51
CA MET A 287 -21.59 10.16 -11.17
C MET A 287 -21.68 11.38 -12.10
N LEU A 288 -21.99 12.55 -11.52
CA LEU A 288 -22.25 13.81 -12.22
C LEU A 288 -20.99 14.51 -12.78
N HIS A 289 -19.78 14.14 -12.33
CA HIS A 289 -18.52 14.81 -12.71
C HIS A 289 -17.51 13.86 -13.37
N GLU A 290 -16.82 14.37 -14.40
CA GLU A 290 -15.81 13.66 -15.20
C GLU A 290 -14.43 13.56 -14.51
N ALA A 291 -14.17 14.44 -13.52
CA ALA A 291 -12.90 14.49 -12.79
C ALA A 291 -13.07 14.93 -11.33
N TYR A 292 -12.21 14.41 -10.45
CA TYR A 292 -12.21 14.66 -9.01
C TYR A 292 -10.81 14.97 -8.49
N ASP A 293 -10.73 15.86 -7.52
CA ASP A 293 -9.53 16.11 -6.74
C ASP A 293 -9.44 15.09 -5.58
N VAL A 294 -8.33 14.36 -5.50
CA VAL A 294 -8.16 13.24 -4.56
C VAL A 294 -6.78 13.27 -3.88
N PHE A 295 -6.68 12.57 -2.75
CA PHE A 295 -5.41 12.30 -2.10
C PHE A 295 -5.09 10.81 -2.15
N LEU A 296 -3.85 10.48 -2.46
CA LEU A 296 -3.41 9.12 -2.64
C LEU A 296 -2.48 8.68 -1.51
N TYR A 297 -2.77 7.50 -0.98
CA TYR A 297 -1.83 6.69 -0.21
C TYR A 297 -1.50 5.43 -1.00
N LEU A 298 -0.22 5.08 -1.02
CA LEU A 298 0.32 4.09 -1.95
C LEU A 298 1.35 3.20 -1.26
N GLY A 299 1.39 1.91 -1.57
CA GLY A 299 2.47 1.03 -1.11
C GLY A 299 2.41 -0.38 -1.67
N ILE A 300 3.56 -1.04 -1.69
CA ILE A 300 3.70 -2.38 -2.24
C ILE A 300 3.58 -3.41 -1.11
N ILE A 301 2.55 -4.23 -1.19
CA ILE A 301 2.18 -5.26 -0.20
C ILE A 301 2.45 -6.68 -0.72
N GLU A 302 2.28 -7.68 0.15
CA GLU A 302 2.43 -9.12 -0.17
C GLU A 302 3.83 -9.59 -0.63
N ILE A 303 4.89 -8.95 -0.16
CA ILE A 303 6.30 -9.18 -0.59
C ILE A 303 6.97 -10.49 -0.10
N VAL A 304 6.22 -11.54 0.22
CA VAL A 304 6.77 -12.81 0.73
C VAL A 304 6.42 -14.02 -0.13
N GLN A 305 5.82 -13.79 -1.30
CA GLN A 305 5.45 -14.84 -2.23
C GLN A 305 6.61 -15.20 -3.18
N ASP A 306 7.26 -16.34 -2.93
CA ASP A 306 8.36 -16.87 -3.75
C ASP A 306 7.87 -17.44 -5.08
N TYR A 307 8.61 -17.19 -6.16
CA TYR A 307 8.45 -17.95 -7.40
C TYR A 307 9.18 -19.30 -7.32
N ASN A 308 8.49 -20.32 -6.79
CA ASN A 308 9.03 -21.67 -6.62
C ASN A 308 8.52 -22.67 -7.70
N MET A 309 9.00 -23.92 -7.67
CA MET A 309 8.60 -24.96 -8.65
C MET A 309 7.09 -25.20 -8.70
N SER A 310 6.39 -25.12 -7.57
CA SER A 310 4.93 -25.24 -7.55
C SER A 310 4.25 -24.13 -8.33
N LYS A 311 4.82 -22.92 -8.31
CA LYS A 311 4.35 -21.79 -9.13
C LYS A 311 4.70 -21.93 -10.61
N LYS A 312 5.85 -22.55 -10.94
CA LYS A 312 6.17 -22.92 -12.33
C LYS A 312 5.17 -23.93 -12.89
N ILE A 313 4.74 -24.90 -12.07
CA ILE A 313 3.71 -25.87 -12.44
C ILE A 313 2.35 -25.20 -12.58
N GLU A 314 1.97 -24.30 -11.65
CA GLU A 314 0.74 -23.51 -11.75
C GLU A 314 0.71 -22.70 -13.06
N HIS A 315 1.82 -22.06 -13.41
CA HIS A 315 1.98 -21.33 -14.66
C HIS A 315 1.86 -22.26 -15.88
N ALA A 316 2.60 -23.38 -15.90
CA ALA A 316 2.56 -24.35 -17.00
C ALA A 316 1.17 -25.00 -17.20
N TYR A 317 0.38 -25.11 -16.13
CA TYR A 317 -1.00 -25.61 -16.20
C TYR A 317 -1.98 -24.57 -16.74
N LYS A 318 -1.78 -23.28 -16.43
CA LYS A 318 -2.69 -22.18 -16.82
C LYS A 318 -2.36 -21.56 -18.18
N SER A 319 -1.09 -21.54 -18.58
CA SER A 319 -0.63 -20.94 -19.83
C SER A 319 -1.21 -21.54 -21.13
N PRO A 320 -1.68 -22.81 -21.19
CA PRO A 320 -2.34 -23.33 -22.39
C PRO A 320 -3.78 -22.81 -22.57
N GLN A 321 -4.41 -22.34 -21.49
CA GLN A 321 -5.81 -21.91 -21.48
C GLN A 321 -5.96 -20.38 -21.40
N PHE A 322 -4.93 -19.68 -20.91
CA PHE A 322 -4.97 -18.25 -20.65
C PHE A 322 -3.66 -17.58 -21.09
N ASP A 323 -3.75 -16.38 -21.65
CA ASP A 323 -2.59 -15.57 -22.03
C ASP A 323 -1.74 -15.25 -20.79
N SER A 324 -0.41 -15.36 -20.90
CA SER A 324 0.55 -15.13 -19.80
C SER A 324 0.38 -13.73 -19.18
N LEU A 325 -0.08 -12.73 -19.95
CA LEU A 325 -0.41 -11.40 -19.45
C LEU A 325 -1.56 -11.39 -18.43
N SER A 326 -2.48 -12.35 -18.52
CA SER A 326 -3.64 -12.44 -17.63
C SER A 326 -3.37 -13.09 -16.27
N ILE A 327 -2.28 -13.86 -16.15
CA ILE A 327 -1.96 -14.68 -14.98
C ILE A 327 -1.01 -13.93 -14.03
N SER A 328 -1.34 -13.82 -12.74
CA SER A 328 -0.44 -13.17 -11.76
C SER A 328 0.83 -13.97 -11.46
N ALA A 329 0.77 -15.30 -11.46
CA ALA A 329 1.90 -16.17 -11.12
C ALA A 329 2.79 -16.45 -12.35
N VAL A 330 3.74 -15.56 -12.62
CA VAL A 330 4.63 -15.55 -13.80
C VAL A 330 6.08 -15.34 -13.36
N ASP A 331 7.04 -15.49 -14.27
CA ASP A 331 8.45 -15.18 -13.98
C ASP A 331 8.61 -13.77 -13.37
N PRO A 332 9.43 -13.58 -12.31
CA PRO A 332 9.58 -12.28 -11.65
C PRO A 332 9.95 -11.12 -12.57
N THR A 333 10.77 -11.37 -13.60
CA THR A 333 11.18 -10.35 -14.59
C THR A 333 9.99 -9.90 -15.42
N PHE A 334 9.17 -10.85 -15.85
CA PHE A 334 7.96 -10.54 -16.61
C PHE A 334 6.91 -9.89 -15.71
N TYR A 335 6.80 -10.33 -14.45
CA TYR A 335 5.91 -9.75 -13.45
C TYR A 335 6.21 -8.27 -13.25
N SER A 336 7.48 -7.92 -12.95
CA SER A 336 7.91 -6.55 -12.66
C SER A 336 7.64 -5.61 -13.83
N GLN A 337 7.94 -6.04 -15.06
CA GLN A 337 7.70 -5.27 -16.28
C GLN A 337 6.20 -5.03 -16.53
N ARG A 338 5.38 -6.08 -16.40
CA ARG A 338 3.91 -5.96 -16.56
C ARG A 338 3.32 -5.04 -15.49
N PHE A 339 3.74 -5.23 -14.25
CA PHE A 339 3.31 -4.41 -13.11
C PHE A 339 3.64 -2.93 -13.37
N LEU A 340 4.89 -2.60 -13.68
CA LEU A 340 5.31 -1.23 -13.98
C LEU A 340 4.55 -0.64 -15.17
N GLY A 341 4.39 -1.41 -16.26
CA GLY A 341 3.64 -0.97 -17.43
C GLY A 341 2.14 -0.73 -17.16
N PHE A 342 1.55 -1.46 -16.21
CA PHE A 342 0.20 -1.19 -15.75
C PHE A 342 0.13 0.08 -14.90
N ILE A 343 1.03 0.25 -13.93
CA ILE A 343 1.08 1.45 -13.07
C ILE A 343 1.31 2.72 -13.92
N GLN A 344 2.11 2.66 -14.98
CA GLN A 344 2.27 3.78 -15.92
C GLN A 344 0.97 4.20 -16.62
N LYS A 345 0.02 3.27 -16.81
CA LYS A 345 -1.31 3.57 -17.36
C LYS A 345 -2.27 4.15 -16.32
N VAL A 346 -2.11 3.74 -15.06
CA VAL A 346 -2.84 4.29 -13.91
C VAL A 346 -2.41 5.74 -13.65
N PHE A 347 -1.12 6.04 -13.81
CA PHE A 347 -0.53 7.37 -13.67
C PHE A 347 0.00 7.90 -15.02
N PRO A 348 -0.87 8.33 -15.94
CA PRO A 348 -0.46 8.87 -17.23
C PRO A 348 0.30 10.20 -17.08
N PRO A 349 1.09 10.61 -18.08
CA PRO A 349 1.68 11.95 -18.10
C PRO A 349 0.58 13.01 -18.29
N ASN A 350 0.77 14.19 -17.71
CA ASN A 350 -0.12 15.32 -17.98
C ASN A 350 0.00 15.71 -19.45
N SER A 351 -1.13 15.83 -20.15
CA SER A 351 -1.16 16.33 -21.52
C SER A 351 -0.54 17.73 -21.54
N THR A 352 0.55 17.95 -22.27
CA THR A 352 0.96 19.30 -22.63
C THR A 352 -0.20 19.93 -23.37
N SER A 353 -0.79 20.99 -22.82
CA SER A 353 -1.85 21.76 -23.46
C SER A 353 -1.49 21.95 -24.93
N LYS A 354 -2.32 21.39 -25.83
CA LYS A 354 -2.24 21.76 -27.24
C LYS A 354 -2.42 23.27 -27.26
N ASN A 355 -1.37 24.01 -27.63
CA ASN A 355 -1.47 25.41 -28.00
C ASN A 355 -2.64 25.55 -28.97
N PHE A 356 -3.79 26.02 -28.46
CA PHE A 356 -4.86 26.50 -29.30
C PHE A 356 -4.27 27.69 -30.02
N GLY A 357 -3.97 27.48 -31.30
CA GLY A 357 -3.39 28.48 -32.16
C GLY A 357 -4.21 29.76 -32.09
N GLN A 358 -3.50 30.87 -31.94
CA GLN A 358 -3.99 32.17 -32.34
C GLN A 358 -4.53 32.04 -33.76
N ARG A 359 -5.87 32.06 -33.89
CA ARG A 359 -6.51 32.49 -35.13
C ARG A 359 -6.66 33.99 -35.02
N THR A 360 -5.75 34.70 -35.67
CA THR A 360 -6.00 36.04 -36.22
C THR A 360 -6.94 35.95 -37.40
#